data_AF-A0A395S207-F1
#
_entry.id   AF-A0A395S207-F1
#
_cell.length_a   1.000
_cell.length_b   1.000
_cell.length_c   1.000
_cell.angle_alpha   90.00
_cell.angle_beta   90.00
_cell.angle_gamma   90.00
#
_symmetry.space_group_name_H-M   'P 1'
#
loop_
_entity.id
_entity.type
_entity.pdbx_description
1 polymer ?
#
loop_
_entity_poly.entity_id
_entity_poly.type
_entity_poly.pdbx_seq_one_letter_code
_entity_poly.pdbx_strand_id
1 'polypeptide(L)'
;MNSFMIAAIRFVYNDLYSYDKEIYESKNFQGSAVKTVYVVEKPLRINTTLAKNITRTIGFDWEKETFAICEKLIRDPATAEGQRVHLELLFDSMAGNIFHSATISRYVRHAERPVPART
;
A
#
# COMPACT_ATOMS: atom_id res chain seq x y z
N MET A 1 -12.28 -14.39 3.04
CA MET A 1 -12.00 -13.57 1.83
C MET A 1 -11.75 -12.10 2.19
N ASN A 2 -12.58 -11.48 3.04
CA ASN A 2 -12.51 -10.03 3.34
C ASN A 2 -11.21 -9.55 4.01
N SER A 3 -10.66 -10.32 4.95
CA SER A 3 -9.41 -9.95 5.63
C SER A 3 -8.19 -9.95 4.70
N PHE A 4 -8.21 -10.75 3.64
CA PHE A 4 -7.11 -10.83 2.67
C PHE A 4 -7.04 -9.56 1.81
N MET A 5 -8.19 -9.03 1.39
CA MET A 5 -8.26 -7.80 0.60
C MET A 5 -7.77 -6.58 1.38
N ILE A 6 -8.16 -6.45 2.65
CA ILE A 6 -7.68 -5.36 3.52
C ILE A 6 -6.17 -5.46 3.74
N ALA A 7 -5.64 -6.68 3.91
CA ALA A 7 -4.20 -6.90 3.98
C ALA A 7 -3.50 -6.55 2.66
N ALA A 8 -4.08 -6.92 1.51
CA ALA A 8 -3.55 -6.59 0.19
C ALA A 8 -3.46 -5.07 -0.05
N ILE A 9 -4.50 -4.32 0.33
CA ILE A 9 -4.49 -2.84 0.26
C ILE A 9 -3.35 -2.28 1.11
N ARG A 10 -3.19 -2.77 2.34
CA ARG A 10 -2.07 -2.38 3.21
C ARG A 10 -0.71 -2.60 2.56
N PHE A 11 -0.50 -3.75 1.91
CA PHE A 11 0.74 -4.06 1.20
C PHE A 11 0.96 -3.14 -0.01
N VAL A 12 -0.07 -2.91 -0.82
CA VAL A 12 0.02 -2.04 -2.00
C VAL A 12 0.43 -0.61 -1.62
N TYR A 13 -0.18 -0.03 -0.59
CA TYR A 13 0.19 1.32 -0.15
C TYR A 13 1.57 1.36 0.48
N ASN A 14 1.93 0.36 1.29
CA ASN A 14 3.28 0.28 1.82
C ASN A 14 4.31 0.25 0.69
N ASP A 15 4.10 -0.60 -0.31
CA ASP A 15 4.96 -0.72 -1.49
C ASP A 15 5.03 0.58 -2.29
N LEU A 16 3.89 1.27 -2.45
CA LEU A 16 3.81 2.52 -3.20
C LEU A 16 4.64 3.63 -2.54
N TYR A 17 4.51 3.79 -1.22
CA TYR A 17 5.23 4.82 -0.46
C TYR A 17 6.70 4.45 -0.20
N SER A 18 7.00 3.16 0.00
CA SER A 18 8.37 2.69 0.26
C SER A 18 9.23 2.53 -0.99
N TYR A 19 8.64 2.57 -2.19
CA TYR A 19 9.33 2.22 -3.44
C TYR A 19 10.67 2.93 -3.63
N ASP A 20 10.72 4.26 -3.49
CA ASP A 20 11.94 5.03 -3.79
C ASP A 20 13.07 4.72 -2.80
N LYS A 21 12.72 4.54 -1.52
CA LYS A 21 13.63 4.07 -0.48
C LYS A 21 14.23 2.72 -0.85
N GLU A 22 13.39 1.77 -1.25
CA GLU A 22 13.85 0.40 -1.50
C GLU A 22 14.62 0.25 -2.82
N ILE A 23 14.30 1.04 -3.84
CA ILE A 23 15.13 1.15 -5.05
C ILE A 23 16.49 1.74 -4.71
N TYR A 24 16.56 2.76 -3.85
CA TYR A 24 17.82 3.30 -3.36
C TYR A 24 18.62 2.23 -2.60
N GLU A 25 17.98 1.49 -1.69
CA GLU A 25 18.64 0.44 -0.92
C GLU A 25 19.12 -0.72 -1.81
N SER A 26 18.33 -1.09 -2.82
CA SER A 26 18.71 -2.12 -3.81
C SER A 26 19.97 -1.74 -4.58
N LYS A 27 20.09 -0.48 -5.00
CA LYS A 27 21.24 0.03 -5.75
C LYS A 27 22.50 0.18 -4.90
N ASN A 28 22.36 0.55 -3.63
CA ASN A 28 23.50 0.93 -2.77
C ASN A 28 23.95 -0.18 -1.81
N PHE A 29 23.07 -1.12 -1.45
CA PHE A 29 23.33 -2.12 -0.41
C PHE A 29 23.02 -3.56 -0.83
N GLN A 30 22.94 -3.84 -2.14
CA GLN A 30 22.59 -5.16 -2.70
C GLN A 30 21.22 -5.70 -2.22
N GLY A 31 20.30 -4.81 -1.85
CA GLY A 31 18.93 -5.19 -1.52
C GLY A 31 18.14 -5.70 -2.73
N SER A 32 17.12 -6.53 -2.51
CA SER A 32 16.17 -6.93 -3.54
C SER A 32 14.93 -6.02 -3.51
N ALA A 33 14.58 -5.42 -4.65
CA ALA A 33 13.38 -4.59 -4.79
C ALA A 33 12.21 -5.42 -5.35
N VAL A 34 11.65 -6.32 -4.53
CA VAL A 34 10.41 -7.05 -4.88
C VAL A 34 9.22 -6.21 -4.42
N LYS A 35 8.77 -5.31 -5.29
CA LYS A 35 7.67 -4.40 -5.00
C LYS A 35 6.58 -4.41 -6.04
N THR A 36 5.35 -4.17 -5.61
CA THR A 36 4.18 -4.07 -6.49
C THR A 36 4.42 -3.11 -7.65
N VAL A 37 5.02 -1.94 -7.40
CA VAL A 37 5.37 -0.97 -8.45
C VAL A 37 6.40 -1.54 -9.44
N TYR A 38 7.41 -2.29 -8.96
CA TYR A 38 8.39 -2.95 -9.82
C TYR A 38 7.76 -4.03 -10.71
N VAL A 39 6.82 -4.79 -10.14
CA VAL A 39 6.04 -5.83 -10.82
C VAL A 39 5.08 -5.24 -11.87
N VAL A 40 4.66 -3.98 -11.72
CA VAL A 40 3.89 -3.26 -12.74
C VAL A 40 4.82 -2.65 -13.80
N GLU A 41 5.93 -2.04 -13.38
CA GLU A 41 6.87 -1.32 -14.26
C GLU A 41 7.52 -2.25 -15.30
N LYS A 42 8.10 -3.39 -14.85
CA LYS A 42 8.94 -4.23 -15.72
C LYS A 42 8.17 -4.99 -16.80
N PRO A 43 7.05 -5.68 -16.49
CA PRO A 43 6.29 -6.41 -17.50
C PRO A 43 5.62 -5.48 -18.51
N LEU A 44 5.12 -4.32 -18.06
CA LEU A 44 4.44 -3.35 -18.93
C LEU A 44 5.41 -2.43 -19.68
N ARG A 45 6.71 -2.44 -19.34
CA ARG A 45 7.76 -1.59 -19.94
C ARG A 45 7.42 -0.10 -19.92
N ILE A 46 6.87 0.35 -18.80
CA ILE A 46 6.47 1.74 -18.58
C ILE A 46 7.44 2.44 -17.63
N ASN A 47 7.36 3.78 -17.57
CA ASN A 47 8.14 4.52 -16.58
C ASN A 47 7.56 4.34 -15.16
N THR A 48 8.42 4.53 -14.16
CA THR A 48 8.08 4.38 -12.74
C THR A 48 6.89 5.25 -12.31
N THR A 49 6.79 6.48 -12.82
CA THR A 49 5.67 7.38 -12.46
C THR A 49 4.34 6.81 -12.92
N LEU A 50 4.28 6.30 -14.14
CA LEU A 50 3.08 5.64 -14.67
C LEU A 50 2.79 4.33 -13.91
N ALA A 51 3.81 3.54 -13.59
CA ALA A 51 3.65 2.33 -12.77
C ALA A 51 3.06 2.65 -11.39
N LYS A 52 3.58 3.68 -10.69
CA LYS A 52 3.02 4.17 -9.41
C LYS A 52 1.57 4.61 -9.55
N ASN A 53 1.23 5.31 -10.62
CA ASN A 53 -0.15 5.75 -10.87
C ASN A 53 -1.09 4.56 -11.07
N ILE A 54 -0.69 3.57 -11.88
CA ILE A 54 -1.46 2.34 -12.08
C ILE A 54 -1.64 1.59 -10.76
N THR A 55 -0.56 1.38 -10.00
CA THR A 55 -0.62 0.72 -8.69
C THR A 55 -1.55 1.47 -7.72
N ARG A 56 -1.53 2.80 -7.71
CA ARG A 56 -2.44 3.61 -6.90
C ARG A 56 -3.89 3.44 -7.33
N THR A 57 -4.17 3.44 -8.63
CA THR A 57 -5.52 3.22 -9.16
C THR A 57 -6.06 1.85 -8.76
N ILE A 58 -5.25 0.79 -8.89
CA ILE A 58 -5.62 -0.56 -8.45
C ILE A 58 -5.95 -0.58 -6.95
N GLY A 59 -5.09 0.05 -6.12
CA GLY A 59 -5.34 0.17 -4.69
C GLY A 59 -6.66 0.87 -4.36
N PHE A 60 -6.98 1.95 -5.07
CA PHE A 60 -8.22 2.70 -4.89
C PHE A 60 -9.47 1.92 -5.30
N ASP A 61 -9.39 1.13 -6.37
CA ASP A 61 -10.51 0.28 -6.79
C ASP A 61 -10.76 -0.84 -5.78
N TRP A 62 -9.70 -1.44 -5.23
CA TRP A 62 -9.83 -2.42 -4.14
C TRP A 62 -10.38 -1.80 -2.85
N GLU A 63 -10.01 -0.57 -2.51
CA GLU A 63 -10.61 0.15 -1.37
C GLU A 63 -12.12 0.29 -1.53
N LYS A 64 -12.59 0.73 -2.69
CA LYS A 64 -14.03 0.88 -2.97
C LYS A 64 -14.77 -0.45 -2.86
N GLU A 65 -14.22 -1.51 -3.45
CA GLU A 65 -14.83 -2.84 -3.40
C GLU A 65 -14.90 -3.36 -1.96
N THR A 66 -13.81 -3.20 -1.21
CA THR A 66 -13.72 -3.58 0.21
C THR A 66 -14.73 -2.81 1.05
N PHE A 67 -14.82 -1.50 0.86
CA PHE A 67 -15.79 -0.65 1.54
C PHE A 67 -17.22 -1.13 1.27
N ALA A 68 -17.59 -1.38 0.01
CA ALA A 68 -18.92 -1.84 -0.35
C ALA A 68 -19.26 -3.21 0.27
N ILE A 69 -18.30 -4.13 0.35
CA ILE A 69 -18.50 -5.44 0.99
C ILE A 69 -18.72 -5.28 2.49
N CYS A 70 -17.90 -4.47 3.14
CA CYS A 70 -18.00 -4.31 4.57
C CYS A 70 -19.21 -3.50 5.01
N GLU A 71 -19.61 -2.48 4.25
CA GLU A 71 -20.85 -1.74 4.49
C GLU A 71 -22.06 -2.69 4.47
N LYS A 72 -22.10 -3.63 3.51
CA LYS A 72 -23.14 -4.67 3.46
C LYS A 72 -23.11 -5.56 4.71
N LEU A 73 -21.93 -6.03 5.12
CA LEU A 73 -21.79 -6.92 6.28
C LEU A 73 -22.12 -6.24 7.60
N ILE A 74 -21.73 -4.97 7.78
CA ILE A 74 -22.06 -4.21 9.00
C ILE A 74 -23.57 -4.03 9.11
N ARG A 75 -24.26 -3.77 7.98
CA ARG A 75 -25.72 -3.59 7.94
C ARG A 75 -26.51 -4.89 7.98
N ASP A 76 -25.88 -6.03 7.73
CA ASP A 76 -26.55 -7.33 7.77
C ASP A 76 -26.93 -7.67 9.23
N PRO A 77 -28.23 -7.88 9.53
CA PRO A 77 -28.69 -8.29 10.85
C PRO A 77 -28.12 -9.64 11.31
N ALA A 78 -27.72 -10.50 10.38
CA ALA A 78 -27.13 -11.81 10.67
C ALA A 78 -25.65 -11.73 11.09
N THR A 79 -24.99 -10.59 10.88
CA THR A 79 -23.60 -10.39 11.30
C THR A 79 -23.52 -10.24 12.81
N ALA A 80 -22.71 -11.10 13.44
CA ALA A 80 -22.49 -11.05 14.88
C ALA A 80 -21.78 -9.74 15.28
N GLU A 81 -22.09 -9.22 16.47
CA GLU A 81 -21.54 -7.95 16.95
C GLU A 81 -20.00 -7.95 16.97
N GLY A 82 -19.38 -9.04 17.43
CA GLY A 82 -17.92 -9.17 17.41
C GLY A 82 -17.31 -9.11 16.00
N GLN A 83 -18.04 -9.57 14.98
CA GLN A 83 -17.61 -9.45 13.59
C GLN A 83 -17.72 -8.01 13.07
N ARG A 84 -18.76 -7.27 13.49
CA ARG A 84 -18.91 -5.84 13.16
C ARG A 84 -17.75 -5.01 13.73
N VAL A 85 -17.50 -5.16 15.03
CA VAL A 85 -16.36 -4.50 15.70
C VAL A 85 -15.04 -4.88 15.03
N HIS A 86 -14.86 -6.16 14.66
CA HIS A 86 -13.66 -6.58 13.95
C HIS A 86 -13.51 -5.91 12.57
N LEU A 87 -14.59 -5.79 11.81
CA LEU A 87 -14.57 -5.10 10.51
C LEU A 87 -14.24 -3.62 10.66
N GLU A 88 -14.81 -2.92 11.64
CA GLU A 88 -14.50 -1.51 11.93
C GLU A 88 -13.02 -1.32 12.26
N LEU A 89 -12.46 -2.15 13.15
CA LEU A 89 -11.04 -2.11 13.52
C LEU A 89 -10.12 -2.39 12.32
N LEU A 90 -10.55 -3.23 11.38
CA LEU A 90 -9.81 -3.48 10.15
C LEU A 90 -9.79 -2.24 9.23
N PHE A 91 -10.88 -1.47 9.13
CA PHE A 91 -10.87 -0.19 8.41
C PHE A 91 -9.96 0.83 9.05
N ASP A 92 -10.05 0.99 10.37
CA ASP A 92 -9.20 1.94 11.10
C ASP A 92 -7.71 1.60 10.91
N SER A 93 -7.37 0.31 10.97
CA SER A 93 -6.01 -0.17 10.71
C SER A 93 -5.55 0.08 9.27
N MET A 94 -6.46 0.01 8.29
CA MET A 94 -6.17 0.30 6.89
C MET A 94 -5.97 1.81 6.65
N ALA A 95 -6.92 2.63 7.08
CA ALA A 95 -6.86 4.08 6.98
C ALA A 95 -5.63 4.64 7.72
N GLY A 96 -5.38 4.14 8.93
CA GLY A 96 -4.19 4.46 9.72
C GLY A 96 -2.89 4.11 8.99
N ASN A 97 -2.83 2.97 8.28
CA ASN A 97 -1.65 2.61 7.48
C ASN A 97 -1.41 3.55 6.30
N ILE A 98 -2.48 3.93 5.58
CA ILE A 98 -2.39 4.87 4.45
C ILE A 98 -1.89 6.23 4.97
N PHE A 99 -2.54 6.76 6.01
CA PHE A 99 -2.17 8.04 6.61
C PHE A 99 -0.73 8.03 7.14
N HIS A 100 -0.37 7.01 7.91
CA HIS A 100 0.97 6.86 8.45
C HIS A 100 2.02 6.74 7.32
N SER A 101 1.74 5.98 6.27
CA SER A 101 2.66 5.84 5.13
C SER A 101 2.80 7.15 4.34
N ALA A 102 1.73 7.95 4.23
CA ALA A 102 1.80 9.24 3.55
C ALA A 102 2.58 10.30 4.35
N THR A 103 2.61 10.20 5.67
CA THR A 103 3.13 11.26 6.56
C THR A 103 4.46 10.92 7.21
N ILE A 104 4.84 9.64 7.28
CA ILE A 104 6.08 9.24 7.94
C ILE A 104 7.31 9.70 7.14
N SER A 105 8.22 10.38 7.84
CA SER A 105 9.52 10.83 7.27
C SER A 105 10.39 9.68 6.75
N ARG A 106 10.11 8.43 7.13
CA ARG A 106 10.81 7.22 6.67
C ARG A 106 10.76 7.09 5.15
N TYR A 107 9.66 7.47 4.51
CA TYR A 107 9.49 7.33 3.06
C TYR A 107 9.88 8.59 2.29
N VAL A 108 9.72 9.78 2.89
CA VAL A 108 10.04 11.08 2.28
C VAL A 108 11.55 11.35 2.21
N ARG A 109 12.33 10.91 3.20
CA ARG A 109 13.78 11.22 3.29
C ARG A 109 14.60 10.75 2.09
N HIS A 110 14.21 9.67 1.42
CA HIS A 110 14.89 9.14 0.23
C HIS A 110 14.39 9.75 -1.09
N ALA A 111 13.22 10.42 -1.07
CA ALA A 111 12.73 11.20 -2.21
C ALA A 111 13.38 12.60 -2.27
N GLU A 112 13.74 13.19 -1.12
CA GLU A 112 14.18 14.59 -1.04
C GLU A 112 15.69 14.81 -0.88
N ARG A 113 16.47 13.83 -0.41
CA ARG A 113 17.93 13.96 -0.26
C ARG A 113 18.65 12.67 -0.65
N PRO A 114 19.33 12.62 -1.81
CA PRO A 114 20.31 11.57 -2.03
C PRO A 114 21.42 11.78 -1.00
N VAL A 115 21.55 10.84 -0.06
CA VAL A 115 22.70 10.83 0.84
C VAL A 115 23.92 10.61 -0.06
N PRO A 116 24.93 11.50 -0.05
CA PRO A 116 26.10 11.31 -0.89
C PRO A 116 26.76 9.99 -0.50
N ALA A 117 26.89 9.09 -1.48
CA ALA A 117 27.73 7.92 -1.33
C ALA A 117 29.14 8.44 -1.00
N ARG A 118 29.63 8.12 0.20
CA ARG A 118 31.03 8.39 0.54
C ARG A 118 31.89 7.59 -0.43
N THR A 119 32.62 8.30 -1.29
CA THR A 119 33.76 7.82 -2.06
C THR A 119 34.89 7.36 -1.15
#